data_AF-A0A6A3RDI0-F1
#
_entry.id   AF-A0A6A3RDI0-F1
#
_cell.length_a   1.000
_cell.length_b   1.000
_cell.length_c   1.000
_cell.angle_alpha   90.00
_cell.angle_beta   90.00
_cell.angle_gamma   90.00
#
_symmetry.space_group_name_H-M   'P 1'
#
loop_
_entity.id
_entity.type
_entity.pdbx_description
1 polymer ?
#
loop_
_entity_poly.entity_id
_entity_poly.type
_entity_poly.pdbx_seq_one_letter_code
_entity_poly.pdbx_strand_id
1 'polypeptide(L)' 'MDETGLFYKLAPDKTIASRQIEGAKKSKVRVTVALTYNADGSDMREPFIIGHANKPRCFKKKSGSDLGFF' A
#
# COMPACT_ATOMS: atom_id res chain seq x y z
N MET A 1 1.04 13.13 11.82
CA MET A 1 0.44 12.30 10.75
C MET A 1 1.58 11.58 10.06
N ASP A 2 1.42 10.29 9.83
CA ASP A 2 2.42 9.47 9.12
C ASP A 2 1.73 8.50 8.16
N GLU A 3 2.44 8.06 7.13
CA GLU A 3 1.95 7.14 6.10
C GLU A 3 2.67 5.80 6.17
N THR A 4 1.90 4.70 6.14
CA THR A 4 2.45 3.35 6.11
C THR A 4 1.81 2.49 5.03
N GLY A 5 2.55 1.49 4.56
CA GLY A 5 2.09 0.53 3.56
C GLY A 5 1.76 -0.82 4.18
N LEU A 6 0.51 -1.25 4.12
CA LEU A 6 0.06 -2.58 4.53
C LEU A 6 0.13 -3.57 3.36
N PHE A 7 1.09 -4.49 3.40
CA PHE A 7 1.32 -5.48 2.35
C PHE A 7 0.52 -6.77 2.56
N TYR A 8 -0.79 -6.73 2.35
CA TYR A 8 -1.69 -7.86 2.64
C TYR A 8 -1.45 -9.13 1.79
N LYS A 9 -0.73 -9.04 0.66
CA LYS A 9 -0.34 -10.20 -0.17
C LYS A 9 1.11 -10.66 0.06
N LEU A 10 1.83 -10.04 1.00
CA LEU A 10 3.22 -10.40 1.27
C LEU A 10 3.26 -11.73 2.02
N ALA A 11 3.98 -12.69 1.46
CA ALA A 11 4.26 -13.94 2.15
C ALA A 11 5.13 -13.68 3.39
N PRO A 12 4.95 -14.45 4.49
CA PRO A 12 5.83 -14.39 5.64
C PRO A 12 7.30 -14.62 5.26
N ASP A 13 8.22 -13.92 5.92
CA ASP A 13 9.66 -14.09 5.70
C ASP A 13 10.15 -15.48 6.13
N LYS A 14 9.46 -16.09 7.10
CA LYS A 14 9.72 -17.45 7.59
C LYS A 14 8.42 -18.24 7.53
N THR A 15 8.51 -19.45 7.00
CA THR A 15 7.43 -20.44 7.02
C THR A 15 7.90 -21.66 7.80
N ILE A 16 7.07 -22.71 7.92
CA ILE A 16 7.48 -24.00 8.50
C ILE A 16 8.59 -24.67 7.65
N ALA A 17 8.78 -24.24 6.39
CA ALA A 17 9.87 -24.72 5.57
C ALA A 17 11.23 -24.31 6.15
N SER A 18 12.16 -25.26 6.22
CA SER A 18 13.54 -25.05 6.67
C SER A 18 14.39 -24.20 5.72
N ARG A 19 13.92 -23.99 4.48
CA ARG A 19 14.59 -23.18 3.45
C ARG A 19 13.59 -22.29 2.73
N GLN A 20 14.04 -21.09 2.35
CA GLN A 20 13.25 -20.18 1.54
C GLN A 20 13.10 -20.76 0.12
N ILE A 21 11.92 -20.60 -0.49
CA ILE A 21 11.71 -20.97 -1.89
C ILE A 21 12.52 -20.00 -2.75
N GLU A 22 13.56 -20.51 -3.40
CA GLU A 22 14.39 -19.74 -4.32
C GLU A 22 13.55 -19.25 -5.52
N GLY A 23 13.85 -18.04 -6.01
CA GLY A 23 13.15 -17.44 -7.14
C GLY A 23 11.76 -16.85 -6.84
N ALA A 24 11.20 -17.03 -5.63
CA ALA A 24 9.91 -16.45 -5.28
C ALA A 24 9.99 -14.93 -5.05
N LYS A 25 9.35 -14.15 -5.92
CA LYS A 25 9.28 -12.68 -5.79
C LYS A 25 8.24 -12.29 -4.73
N LYS A 26 8.68 -11.54 -3.70
CA LYS A 26 7.78 -10.96 -2.70
C LYS A 26 6.74 -10.05 -3.37
N SER A 27 5.46 -10.30 -3.07
CA SER A 27 4.38 -9.42 -3.52
C SER A 27 4.54 -8.04 -2.89
N LYS A 28 4.53 -7.00 -3.73
CA LYS A 28 4.57 -5.60 -3.29
C LYS A 28 3.18 -4.94 -3.33
N VAL A 29 2.13 -5.74 -3.50
CA VAL A 29 0.75 -5.24 -3.47
C VAL A 29 0.45 -4.78 -2.05
N ARG A 30 0.09 -3.50 -1.92
CA ARG A 30 -0.11 -2.83 -0.64
C ARG A 30 -1.27 -1.87 -0.67
N VAL A 31 -1.87 -1.66 0.49
CA VAL A 31 -2.77 -0.55 0.76
C VAL A 31 -1.97 0.51 1.52
N THR A 32 -1.99 1.76 1.05
CA THR A 32 -1.37 2.86 1.79
C THR A 32 -2.38 3.41 2.79
N VAL A 33 -1.96 3.58 4.03
CA VAL A 33 -2.80 4.05 5.14
C VAL A 33 -2.14 5.26 5.77
N ALA A 34 -2.89 6.34 5.93
CA ALA A 34 -2.47 7.48 6.72
C ALA A 34 -3.02 7.36 8.14
N LEU A 35 -2.11 7.47 9.12
CA LEU A 35 -2.41 7.42 10.54
C LEU A 35 -2.16 8.79 11.15
N THR A 36 -3.11 9.26 11.96
CA THR A 36 -3.03 10.56 12.62
C THR A 36 -3.34 10.40 14.11
N TYR A 37 -2.37 10.79 14.94
CA TYR A 37 -2.42 10.71 16.38
C TYR A 37 -1.70 11.92 17.00
N ASN A 38 -2.15 12.38 18.16
CA ASN A 38 -1.44 13.35 18.98
C ASN A 38 -0.42 12.65 19.91
N ALA A 39 0.47 13.43 20.54
CA ALA A 39 1.62 12.87 21.26
C ALA A 39 1.25 12.08 22.53
N ASP A 40 0.24 12.53 23.25
CA ASP A 40 -0.32 11.91 24.46
C ASP A 40 -1.35 10.83 24.13
N GLY A 41 -1.94 10.94 22.95
CA GLY A 41 -2.70 9.87 22.36
C GLY A 41 -4.19 9.82 22.66
N SER A 42 -4.72 10.93 23.16
CA SER A 42 -6.15 11.12 23.38
C SER A 42 -6.95 11.31 22.09
N ASP A 43 -6.31 11.75 20.99
CA ASP A 43 -6.95 11.99 19.70
C ASP A 43 -6.35 11.06 18.64
N MET A 44 -7.00 9.91 18.44
CA MET A 44 -6.75 9.01 17.31
C MET A 44 -7.81 9.17 16.26
N ARG A 45 -7.39 9.60 15.07
CA ARG A 45 -8.26 9.62 13.90
C ARG A 45 -8.37 8.23 13.31
N GLU A 46 -9.51 7.94 12.71
CA GLU A 46 -9.71 6.71 11.96
C GLU A 46 -8.67 6.60 10.84
N PRO A 47 -8.12 5.39 10.60
CA PRO A 47 -7.15 5.19 9.52
C PRO A 47 -7.73 5.58 8.16
N PHE A 48 -7.03 6.46 7.44
CA PHE A 48 -7.46 6.91 6.12
C PHE A 48 -6.78 6.09 5.02
N ILE A 49 -7.58 5.43 4.18
CA ILE A 49 -7.08 4.61 3.08
C ILE A 49 -6.75 5.50 1.87
N ILE A 50 -5.48 5.50 1.46
CA ILE A 50 -5.01 6.23 0.29
C ILE A 50 -5.05 5.31 -0.93
N GLY A 51 -5.92 5.64 -1.87
CA GLY A 51 -6.03 4.99 -3.18
C GLY A 51 -4.99 5.47 -4.19
N HIS A 52 -5.07 4.94 -5.41
CA HIS A 52 -4.26 5.43 -6.51
C HIS A 52 -4.74 6.79 -7.02
N ALA A 53 -3.81 7.63 -7.48
CA ALA A 53 -4.16 8.91 -8.08
C ALA A 53 -5.04 8.72 -9.32
N ASN A 54 -6.16 9.44 -9.40
CA ASN A 54 -7.05 9.39 -10.57
C ASN A 54 -6.35 9.81 -11.88
N LYS A 55 -5.40 10.75 -11.79
CA LYS A 55 -4.63 11.28 -12.93
C LYS A 55 -3.13 11.24 -12.64
N PRO A 56 -2.47 10.08 -12.72
CA PRO A 56 -1.07 9.94 -12.34
C PRO A 56 -0.14 10.76 -13.24
N ARG A 57 0.93 11.33 -12.64
CA ARG A 57 1.92 12.10 -13.39
C ARG A 57 2.66 11.27 -14.44
N CYS A 58 2.90 9.98 -14.18
CA CYS A 58 3.52 9.05 -15.12
C CYS A 58 2.69 8.87 -16.41
N PHE A 59 1.37 9.09 -16.34
CA PHE A 59 0.47 9.04 -17.50
C PHE A 59 0.14 10.44 -18.02
N LYS A 60 1.04 11.41 -17.87
CA LYS A 60 0.84 12.80 -18.32
C LYS A 60 -0.48 13.42 -17.78
N LYS A 61 -0.85 13.06 -16.55
CA LYS A 61 -2.10 13.48 -15.88
C LYS A 61 -3.39 13.07 -16.62
N LYS A 62 -3.34 12.00 -17.42
CA LYS A 62 -4.53 11.37 -18.00
C LYS A 62 -5.17 10.40 -17.00
N SER A 63 -6.50 10.32 -17.03
CA SER A 63 -7.27 9.32 -16.28
C SER A 63 -7.29 7.97 -16.99
N GLY A 64 -7.81 6.93 -16.34
CA GLY A 64 -7.94 5.62 -16.96
C GLY A 64 -8.88 5.62 -18.17
N SER A 65 -9.97 6.39 -18.11
CA SER A 65 -10.90 6.57 -19.24
C SER A 65 -10.25 7.31 -20.41
N ASP A 66 -9.41 8.32 -20.15
CA ASP A 66 -8.63 9.01 -21.19
C ASP A 66 -7.61 8.09 -21.91
N LEU A 67 -7.31 6.93 -21.31
CA LEU A 67 -6.39 5.91 -21.81
C LEU A 67 -7.10 4.65 -22.34
N GLY A 68 -8.44 4.58 -22.26
CA GLY A 68 -9.23 3.44 -22.73
C GLY A 68 -9.14 2.19 -21.84
N PHE A 69 -8.79 2.33 -20.57
CA PHE A 69 -8.78 1.20 -19.63
C PHE A 69 -10.17 0.85 -19.07
N PHE A 70 -11.12 1.80 -19.15
CA PHE A 70 -12.50 1.69 -18.66
C PHE A 70 -13.46 2.23 -19.72
#